data_AF-A0A5C7RKG6-F1
#
_entry.id   AF-A0A5C7RKG6-F1
#
_cell.length_a   1.000
_cell.length_b   1.000
_cell.length_c   1.000
_cell.angle_alpha   90.00
_cell.angle_beta   90.00
_cell.angle_gamma   90.00
#
_symmetry.space_group_name_H-M   'P 1'
#
loop_
_entity.id
_entity.type
_entity.pdbx_description
1 polymer ?
#
loop_
_entity_poly.entity_id
_entity_poly.type
_entity_poly.pdbx_seq_one_letter_code
_entity_poly.pdbx_strand_id
1 'polypeptide(L)'
;MNNTLRAAFYQILKSLMRILYRKGIAFGEFTQLAKQAYVDVVEDELAQSGERATTTRIAVITGLTRKEVTQLRQAEITAAAPRFNRMLRVLNAWLHDEAFLDSEGQPAVLAFRGVEPSFEQLVQRYSGDMSSFAMLDEMRRVKLVESLEDGSVRLLSAVYIPDQDDETQLQLLGTDVSLLVMTINHNLTVPSDERYYQRKVSYNNLPQEVLPAFRAFVRKDAHQLLLRFNQWLYKHDRDSNPKIEGSGRMQAGVGIYYFEQPTELKEVSHED
;
A
#
# COMPACT_ATOMS: atom_id res chain seq x y z
N MET A 1 -21.12 16.97 -15.93
CA MET A 1 -20.37 15.78 -15.47
C MET A 1 -21.03 14.54 -16.08
N ASN A 2 -20.27 13.67 -16.75
CA ASN A 2 -20.81 12.43 -17.33
C ASN A 2 -21.50 11.58 -16.24
N ASN A 3 -22.72 11.09 -16.48
CA ASN A 3 -23.48 10.30 -15.49
C ASN A 3 -22.72 9.05 -15.02
N THR A 4 -21.94 8.44 -15.91
CA THR A 4 -21.09 7.29 -15.59
C THR A 4 -19.97 7.67 -14.63
N LEU A 5 -19.32 8.83 -14.86
CA LEU A 5 -18.27 9.35 -13.97
C LEU A 5 -18.84 9.65 -12.58
N ARG A 6 -20.01 10.28 -12.53
CA ARG A 6 -20.71 10.58 -11.28
C ARG A 6 -21.03 9.31 -10.48
N ALA A 7 -21.56 8.29 -11.15
CA ALA A 7 -21.88 7.02 -10.50
C ALA A 7 -20.62 6.30 -9.97
N ALA A 8 -19.54 6.28 -10.76
CA ALA A 8 -18.28 5.67 -10.37
C ALA A 8 -17.67 6.37 -9.13
N PHE A 9 -17.56 7.70 -9.17
CA PHE A 9 -17.05 8.47 -8.04
C PHE A 9 -17.93 8.36 -6.79
N TYR A 10 -19.25 8.29 -6.96
CA TYR A 10 -20.15 8.06 -5.82
C TYR A 10 -19.86 6.73 -5.12
N GLN A 11 -19.61 5.63 -5.86
CA GLN A 11 -19.27 4.34 -5.25
C GLN A 11 -17.94 4.36 -4.51
N ILE A 12 -16.94 5.06 -5.06
CA ILE A 12 -15.64 5.27 -4.41
C ILE A 12 -15.84 6.05 -3.11
N LEU A 13 -16.49 7.21 -3.19
CA LEU A 13 -16.75 8.07 -2.04
C LEU A 13 -17.56 7.35 -0.96
N LYS A 14 -18.61 6.61 -1.33
CA LYS A 14 -19.42 5.83 -0.39
C LYS A 14 -18.59 4.80 0.38
N SER A 15 -17.64 4.16 -0.30
CA SER A 15 -16.73 3.18 0.31
C SER A 15 -15.76 3.86 1.29
N LEU A 16 -15.19 5.01 0.91
CA LEU A 16 -14.34 5.81 1.80
C LEU A 16 -15.11 6.35 3.01
N MET A 17 -16.32 6.89 2.81
CA MET A 17 -17.16 7.41 3.89
C MET A 17 -17.51 6.34 4.93
N ARG A 18 -17.64 5.07 4.53
CA ARG A 18 -17.87 3.96 5.46
C ARG A 18 -16.68 3.76 6.40
N ILE A 19 -15.45 3.95 5.92
CA ILE A 19 -14.23 3.89 6.74
C ILE A 19 -14.23 5.07 7.72
N LEU A 20 -14.43 6.29 7.22
CA LEU A 20 -14.44 7.51 8.04
C LEU A 20 -15.50 7.45 9.14
N TYR A 21 -16.72 6.99 8.82
CA TYR A 21 -17.79 6.80 9.79
C TYR A 21 -17.39 5.84 10.93
N ARG A 22 -16.79 4.69 10.60
CA ARG A 22 -16.30 3.73 11.60
C ARG A 22 -15.20 4.29 12.48
N LYS A 23 -14.41 5.23 11.96
CA LYS A 23 -13.32 5.91 12.67
C LYS A 23 -13.75 7.18 13.41
N GLY A 24 -15.04 7.52 13.37
CA GLY A 24 -15.57 8.72 14.03
C GLY A 24 -15.10 10.04 13.41
N ILE A 25 -14.61 10.02 12.17
CA ILE A 25 -14.13 11.22 11.47
C ILE A 25 -15.32 12.06 11.00
N ALA A 26 -15.29 13.35 11.32
CA ALA A 26 -16.36 14.28 10.95
C ALA A 26 -16.32 14.61 9.45
N PHE A 27 -17.49 14.82 8.83
CA PHE A 27 -17.57 15.17 7.39
C PHE A 27 -16.84 16.49 7.04
N GLY A 28 -16.78 17.43 8.00
CA GLY A 28 -16.02 18.67 7.83
C GLY A 28 -14.52 18.42 7.64
N GLU A 29 -13.95 17.45 8.34
CA GLU A 29 -12.55 17.05 8.24
C GLU A 29 -12.25 16.43 6.87
N PHE A 30 -13.11 15.52 6.40
CA PHE A 30 -13.04 15.00 5.02
C PHE A 30 -13.08 16.12 3.98
N THR A 31 -13.96 17.10 4.17
CA THR A 31 -14.09 18.22 3.24
C THR A 31 -12.80 19.04 3.18
N GLN A 32 -12.11 19.23 4.31
CA GLN A 32 -10.81 19.91 4.32
C GLN A 32 -9.74 19.09 3.60
N LEU A 33 -9.67 17.77 3.85
CA LEU A 33 -8.73 16.88 3.15
C LEU A 33 -8.97 16.86 1.63
N ALA A 34 -10.23 16.81 1.20
CA ALA A 34 -10.59 16.86 -0.22
C ALA A 34 -10.20 18.19 -0.88
N LYS A 35 -10.39 19.31 -0.17
CA LYS A 35 -9.95 20.63 -0.65
C LYS A 35 -8.44 20.71 -0.76
N GLN A 36 -7.71 20.25 0.25
CA GLN A 36 -6.24 20.22 0.23
C GLN A 36 -5.74 19.40 -0.97
N ALA A 37 -6.21 18.15 -1.09
CA ALA A 37 -5.79 17.26 -2.18
C ALA A 37 -6.05 17.87 -3.57
N TYR A 38 -7.16 18.59 -3.77
CA TYR A 38 -7.44 19.21 -5.06
C TYR A 38 -6.57 20.45 -5.32
N VAL A 39 -6.23 21.22 -4.28
CA VAL A 39 -5.26 22.33 -4.39
C VAL A 39 -3.89 21.79 -4.77
N ASP A 40 -3.42 20.73 -4.09
CA ASP A 40 -2.11 20.11 -4.35
C ASP A 40 -2.05 19.59 -5.80
N VAL A 41 -3.07 18.87 -6.26
CA VAL A 41 -3.15 18.37 -7.66
C VAL A 41 -3.11 19.53 -8.66
N VAL A 42 -3.86 20.61 -8.44
CA VAL A 42 -3.86 21.75 -9.37
C VAL A 42 -2.51 22.46 -9.37
N GLU A 43 -1.84 22.56 -8.22
CA GLU A 43 -0.49 23.12 -8.13
C GLU A 43 0.52 22.27 -8.91
N ASP A 44 0.48 20.95 -8.75
CA ASP A 44 1.34 20.00 -9.47
C ASP A 44 1.12 20.04 -11.00
N GLU A 45 -0.13 20.04 -11.46
CA GLU A 45 -0.49 20.09 -12.88
C GLU A 45 -0.01 21.40 -13.54
N LEU A 46 -0.18 22.54 -12.86
CA LEU A 46 0.33 23.83 -13.36
C LEU A 46 1.85 23.84 -13.42
N ALA A 47 2.54 23.27 -12.43
CA ALA A 47 3.98 23.17 -12.44
C ALA A 47 4.48 22.29 -13.59
N GLN A 48 3.84 21.14 -13.84
CA GLN A 48 4.17 20.24 -14.94
C GLN A 48 3.93 20.88 -16.32
N SER A 49 2.93 21.74 -16.45
CA SER A 49 2.67 22.48 -17.70
C SER A 49 3.56 23.72 -17.88
N GLY A 50 4.48 24.00 -16.94
CA GLY A 50 5.33 25.19 -16.94
C GLY A 50 4.60 26.50 -16.60
N GLU A 51 3.37 26.41 -16.09
CA GLU A 51 2.58 27.56 -15.67
C GLU A 51 2.87 27.96 -14.22
N ARG A 52 2.70 29.26 -13.91
CA ARG A 52 2.85 29.73 -12.53
C ARG A 52 1.61 29.41 -11.70
N ALA A 53 1.77 28.54 -10.70
CA ALA A 53 0.74 28.17 -9.71
C ALA A 53 0.45 29.29 -8.69
N THR A 54 -0.08 30.43 -9.15
CA THR A 54 -0.48 31.53 -8.25
C THR A 54 -1.76 31.19 -7.48
N THR A 55 -1.90 31.70 -6.25
CA THR A 55 -3.11 31.53 -5.42
C THR A 55 -4.39 31.92 -6.15
N THR A 56 -4.36 32.98 -6.96
CA THR A 56 -5.52 33.41 -7.76
C THR A 56 -5.86 32.39 -8.85
N ARG A 57 -4.86 31.84 -9.55
CA ARG A 57 -5.07 30.83 -10.60
C ARG A 57 -5.66 29.55 -10.01
N ILE A 58 -5.10 29.07 -8.91
CA ILE A 58 -5.59 27.88 -8.19
C ILE A 58 -7.03 28.11 -7.72
N ALA A 59 -7.34 29.27 -7.13
CA ALA A 59 -8.71 29.62 -6.70
C ALA A 59 -9.71 29.59 -7.87
N VAL A 60 -9.32 30.10 -9.04
CA VAL A 60 -10.16 30.06 -10.26
C VAL A 60 -10.41 28.63 -10.73
N ILE A 61 -9.39 27.76 -10.76
CA ILE A 61 -9.52 26.37 -11.24
C ILE A 61 -10.32 25.51 -10.26
N THR A 62 -10.02 25.63 -8.96
CA THR A 62 -10.64 24.81 -7.91
C THR A 62 -12.03 25.30 -7.52
N GLY A 63 -12.36 26.56 -7.82
CA GLY A 63 -13.58 27.23 -7.36
C GLY A 63 -13.55 27.63 -5.87
N LEU A 64 -12.40 27.48 -5.20
CA LEU A 64 -12.20 27.90 -3.81
C LEU A 64 -11.90 29.40 -3.72
N THR A 65 -12.09 29.99 -2.54
CA THR A 65 -11.68 31.37 -2.31
C THR A 65 -10.15 31.48 -2.23
N ARG A 66 -9.60 32.64 -2.62
CA ARG A 66 -8.15 32.92 -2.43
C ARG A 66 -7.71 32.76 -0.98
N LYS A 67 -8.59 33.09 -0.02
CA LYS A 67 -8.32 32.92 1.42
C LYS A 67 -8.18 31.44 1.78
N GLU A 68 -9.10 30.59 1.33
CA GLU A 68 -9.02 29.14 1.54
C GLU A 68 -7.76 28.55 0.92
N VAL A 69 -7.43 28.90 -0.32
CA VAL A 69 -6.21 28.40 -0.99
C VAL A 69 -4.95 28.80 -0.21
N THR A 70 -4.85 30.05 0.24
CA THR A 70 -3.71 30.49 1.07
C THR A 70 -3.60 29.70 2.38
N GLN A 71 -4.72 29.42 3.04
CA GLN A 71 -4.74 28.64 4.28
C GLN A 71 -4.30 27.19 4.04
N LEU A 72 -4.80 26.56 2.98
CA LEU A 72 -4.46 25.19 2.61
C LEU A 72 -2.97 25.04 2.25
N ARG A 73 -2.39 26.02 1.54
CA ARG A 73 -0.94 26.02 1.24
C ARG A 73 -0.03 26.19 2.46
N GLN A 74 -0.59 26.65 3.58
CA GLN A 74 0.13 26.79 4.85
C GLN A 74 -0.09 25.58 5.77
N ALA A 75 -1.06 24.72 5.47
CA ALA A 75 -1.34 23.54 6.26
C ALA A 75 -0.35 22.43 5.91
N GLU A 76 0.37 21.91 6.92
CA GLU A 76 1.17 20.70 6.75
C GLU A 76 0.26 19.49 6.93
N ILE A 77 0.02 18.73 5.85
CA ILE A 77 -0.39 17.33 5.99
C ILE A 77 0.87 16.53 6.20
N THR A 78 1.13 16.12 7.44
CA THR A 78 2.24 15.21 7.75
C THR A 78 1.93 13.85 7.10
N ALA A 79 2.55 13.57 5.96
CA ALA A 79 2.55 12.22 5.40
C ALA A 79 3.09 11.25 6.45
N ALA A 80 2.38 10.15 6.71
CA ALA A 80 2.90 9.10 7.59
C ALA A 80 4.28 8.65 7.08
N ALA A 81 5.27 8.70 7.96
CA ALA A 81 6.69 8.54 7.65
C ALA A 81 7.02 7.22 6.90
N PRO A 82 8.16 7.13 6.18
CA PRO A 82 8.63 5.95 5.41
C PRO A 82 8.97 4.70 6.25
N ARG A 83 8.47 4.60 7.48
CA ARG A 83 8.73 3.51 8.43
C ARG A 83 8.30 2.15 7.89
N PHE A 84 7.14 2.07 7.23
CA PHE A 84 6.66 0.84 6.61
C PHE A 84 7.63 0.32 5.51
N ASN A 85 8.14 1.23 4.67
CA ASN A 85 9.10 0.87 3.62
C ASN A 85 10.43 0.35 4.19
N ARG A 86 10.86 0.81 5.37
CA ARG A 86 12.08 0.32 6.05
C ARG A 86 11.90 -1.10 6.60
N MET A 87 10.75 -1.39 7.21
CA MET A 87 10.41 -2.74 7.68
C MET A 87 10.36 -3.74 6.53
N LEU A 88 9.74 -3.38 5.41
CA LEU A 88 9.71 -4.23 4.22
C LEU A 88 11.11 -4.50 3.66
N ARG A 89 12.02 -3.53 3.69
CA ARG A 89 13.42 -3.74 3.28
C ARG A 89 14.13 -4.75 4.18
N VAL A 90 13.98 -4.65 5.49
CA VAL A 90 14.54 -5.61 6.46
C VAL A 90 13.97 -7.01 6.25
N LEU A 91 12.64 -7.12 6.10
CA LEU A 91 11.97 -8.39 5.79
C LEU A 91 12.50 -9.00 4.50
N ASN A 92 12.60 -8.20 3.43
CA ASN A 92 13.05 -8.67 2.12
C ASN A 92 14.50 -9.11 2.14
N ALA A 93 15.37 -8.42 2.89
CA ALA A 93 16.75 -8.85 3.07
C ALA A 93 16.84 -10.18 3.82
N TRP A 94 16.08 -10.36 4.90
CA TRP A 94 16.06 -11.64 5.63
C TRP A 94 15.60 -12.82 4.76
N LEU A 95 14.73 -12.55 3.79
CA LEU A 95 14.22 -13.57 2.86
C LEU A 95 15.19 -13.95 1.73
N HIS A 96 16.24 -13.17 1.47
CA HIS A 96 17.01 -13.30 0.23
C HIS A 96 18.52 -13.07 0.34
N ASP A 97 19.02 -12.32 1.32
CA ASP A 97 20.46 -12.12 1.51
C ASP A 97 21.06 -13.39 2.12
N GLU A 98 21.97 -14.02 1.37
CA GLU A 98 22.65 -15.27 1.74
C GLU A 98 23.29 -15.22 3.13
N ALA A 99 23.69 -14.03 3.59
CA ALA A 99 24.22 -13.86 4.94
C ALA A 99 23.20 -14.23 6.03
N PHE A 100 21.90 -14.04 5.79
CA PHE A 100 20.83 -14.24 6.77
C PHE A 100 19.96 -15.47 6.47
N LEU A 101 20.39 -16.33 5.53
CA LEU A 101 19.75 -17.60 5.23
C LEU A 101 20.45 -18.76 5.94
N ASP A 102 19.69 -19.81 6.24
CA ASP A 102 20.23 -21.08 6.70
C ASP A 102 20.76 -21.93 5.53
N SER A 103 21.29 -23.11 5.85
CA SER A 103 21.84 -24.04 4.85
C SER A 103 20.81 -24.56 3.84
N GLU A 104 19.52 -24.39 4.12
CA GLU A 104 18.40 -24.79 3.24
C GLU A 104 17.89 -23.60 2.40
N GLY A 105 18.53 -22.43 2.53
CA GLY A 105 18.12 -21.20 1.85
C GLY A 105 16.84 -20.58 2.41
N GLN A 106 16.46 -20.94 3.65
CA GLN A 106 15.34 -20.32 4.36
C GLN A 106 15.84 -19.23 5.32
N PRO A 107 15.00 -18.27 5.73
CA PRO A 107 15.39 -17.25 6.71
C PRO A 107 15.89 -17.88 8.01
N ALA A 108 17.16 -17.64 8.34
CA ALA A 108 17.78 -18.21 9.54
C ALA A 108 17.14 -17.62 10.81
N VAL A 109 17.14 -18.40 11.90
CA VAL A 109 16.90 -17.86 13.24
C VAL A 109 18.13 -17.05 13.65
N LEU A 110 17.95 -15.76 13.93
CA LEU A 110 19.06 -14.84 14.16
C LEU A 110 19.21 -14.54 15.65
N ALA A 111 20.43 -14.60 16.19
CA ALA A 111 20.70 -14.00 17.49
C ALA A 111 20.35 -12.50 17.45
N PHE A 112 19.80 -11.93 18.52
CA PHE A 112 19.43 -10.51 18.52
C PHE A 112 20.64 -9.60 18.28
N ARG A 113 21.78 -9.94 18.89
CA ARG A 113 23.07 -9.25 18.76
C ARG A 113 24.20 -10.27 18.61
N GLY A 114 25.29 -9.87 17.96
CA GLY A 114 26.49 -10.67 17.85
C GLY A 114 27.22 -10.50 16.53
N VAL A 115 28.06 -11.48 16.21
CA VAL A 115 28.75 -11.59 14.92
C VAL A 115 27.76 -12.00 13.83
N GLU A 116 28.07 -11.71 12.56
CA GLU A 116 27.20 -12.05 11.44
C GLU A 116 27.03 -13.57 11.32
N PRO A 117 25.78 -14.09 11.26
CA PRO A 117 24.52 -13.33 11.15
C PRO A 117 23.81 -13.02 12.49
N SER A 118 23.34 -11.78 12.64
CA SER A 118 22.49 -11.33 13.75
C SER A 118 21.39 -10.36 13.30
N PHE A 119 20.31 -10.27 14.07
CA PHE A 119 19.19 -9.35 13.76
C PHE A 119 19.66 -7.89 13.79
N GLU A 120 20.55 -7.51 14.71
CA GLU A 120 21.12 -6.17 14.76
C GLU A 120 21.85 -5.80 13.46
N GLN A 121 22.63 -6.71 12.87
CA GLN A 121 23.33 -6.45 11.60
C GLN A 121 22.38 -6.39 10.41
N LEU A 122 21.35 -7.26 10.38
CA LEU A 122 20.30 -7.19 9.37
C LEU A 122 19.62 -5.80 9.38
N VAL A 123 19.25 -5.31 10.56
CA VAL A 123 18.61 -3.99 10.71
C VAL A 123 19.56 -2.86 10.34
N GLN A 124 20.82 -2.90 10.79
CA GLN A 124 21.82 -1.88 10.45
C GLN A 124 22.07 -1.80 8.94
N ARG A 125 22.11 -2.94 8.23
CA ARG A 125 22.36 -2.96 6.79
C ARG A 125 21.16 -2.46 5.98
N TYR A 126 19.92 -2.73 6.41
CA TYR A 126 18.73 -2.56 5.56
C TYR A 126 17.69 -1.54 6.02
N SER A 127 17.74 -1.05 7.26
CA SER A 127 16.74 -0.10 7.80
C SER A 127 17.18 1.37 7.85
N GLY A 128 18.47 1.63 7.59
CA GLY A 128 19.09 2.95 7.77
C GLY A 128 19.26 3.30 9.26
N ASP A 129 18.78 4.47 9.65
CA ASP A 129 18.94 5.10 10.98
C ASP A 129 17.99 4.56 12.07
N MET A 130 17.29 3.44 11.84
CA MET A 130 16.39 2.84 12.82
C MET A 130 17.13 1.87 13.76
N SER A 131 16.84 1.92 15.06
CA SER A 131 17.46 0.99 16.02
C SER A 131 16.90 -0.43 15.87
N SER A 132 17.74 -1.44 16.13
CA SER A 132 17.34 -2.86 16.14
C SER A 132 16.22 -3.16 17.12
N PHE A 133 16.20 -2.51 18.28
CA PHE A 133 15.08 -2.63 19.23
C PHE A 133 13.77 -2.07 18.67
N ALA A 134 13.80 -0.86 18.10
CA ALA A 134 12.59 -0.26 17.52
C ALA A 134 12.08 -1.09 16.33
N MET A 135 12.98 -1.66 15.52
CA MET A 135 12.59 -2.53 14.41
C MET A 135 12.01 -3.85 14.91
N LEU A 136 12.61 -4.47 15.94
CA LEU A 136 12.09 -5.70 16.54
C LEU A 136 10.69 -5.49 17.12
N ASP A 137 10.49 -4.42 17.90
CA ASP A 137 9.19 -4.10 18.48
C ASP A 137 8.13 -3.89 17.39
N GLU A 138 8.49 -3.17 16.33
CA GLU A 138 7.58 -2.91 15.22
C GLU A 138 7.25 -4.19 14.43
N MET A 139 8.23 -5.03 14.11
CA MET A 139 8.01 -6.32 13.44
C MET A 139 7.21 -7.31 14.32
N ARG A 140 7.38 -7.28 15.65
CA ARG A 140 6.57 -8.07 16.59
C ARG A 140 5.13 -7.55 16.67
N ARG A 141 4.94 -6.23 16.72
CA ARG A 141 3.61 -5.58 16.75
C ARG A 141 2.75 -6.07 15.58
N VAL A 142 3.38 -6.23 14.42
CA VAL A 142 2.71 -6.72 13.20
C VAL A 142 2.83 -8.22 12.96
N LYS A 143 3.28 -8.98 13.97
CA LYS A 143 3.39 -10.44 13.97
C LYS A 143 4.21 -11.02 12.81
N LEU A 144 5.21 -10.26 12.33
CA LEU A 144 6.19 -10.76 11.36
C LEU A 144 7.26 -11.61 12.01
N VAL A 145 7.59 -11.35 13.28
CA VAL A 145 8.66 -12.03 14.01
C VAL A 145 8.23 -12.36 15.43
N GLU A 146 8.88 -13.36 16.02
CA GLU A 146 8.86 -13.64 17.45
C GLU A 146 10.28 -13.66 18.02
N SER A 147 10.40 -13.57 19.33
CA SER A 147 11.65 -13.93 20.00
C SER A 147 11.52 -15.21 20.77
N LEU A 148 12.58 -16.00 20.71
CA LEU A 148 12.70 -17.28 21.39
C LEU A 148 13.20 -17.07 22.82
N GLU A 149 13.15 -18.14 23.62
CA GLU A 149 13.55 -18.12 25.03
C GLU A 149 15.02 -17.72 25.23
N ASP A 150 15.88 -18.03 24.27
CA ASP A 150 17.30 -17.67 24.26
C ASP A 150 17.57 -16.23 23.79
N GLY A 151 16.51 -15.46 23.46
CA GLY A 151 16.61 -14.09 22.95
C GLY A 151 16.93 -13.97 21.47
N SER A 152 17.01 -15.08 20.72
CA SER A 152 17.06 -15.04 19.26
C SER A 152 15.71 -14.62 18.65
N VAL A 153 15.73 -14.21 17.39
CA VAL A 153 14.58 -13.71 16.64
C VAL A 153 14.29 -14.66 15.48
N ARG A 154 13.03 -15.09 15.36
CA ARG A 154 12.55 -15.95 14.29
C ARG A 154 11.52 -15.21 13.44
N LEU A 155 11.64 -15.35 12.11
CA LEU A 155 10.63 -14.87 11.17
C LEU A 155 9.41 -15.81 11.18
N LEU A 156 8.22 -15.24 11.42
CA LEU A 156 6.93 -15.96 11.44
C LEU A 156 6.22 -15.94 10.08
N SER A 157 6.37 -14.85 9.32
CA SER A 157 5.72 -14.69 8.03
C SER A 157 6.64 -13.99 7.04
N ALA A 158 6.73 -14.55 5.84
CA ALA A 158 7.47 -14.00 4.72
C ALA A 158 6.71 -12.88 3.96
N VAL A 159 5.45 -12.62 4.35
CA VAL A 159 4.63 -11.54 3.79
C VAL A 159 3.94 -10.82 4.94
N TYR A 160 3.96 -9.50 4.90
CA TYR A 160 3.23 -8.66 5.83
C TYR A 160 1.72 -8.80 5.62
N ILE A 161 1.01 -9.20 6.69
CA ILE A 161 -0.45 -9.20 6.75
C ILE A 161 -0.82 -8.27 7.91
N PRO A 162 -1.40 -7.09 7.65
CA PRO A 162 -1.81 -6.20 8.73
C PRO A 162 -2.86 -6.89 9.60
N ASP A 163 -2.56 -7.06 10.89
CA ASP A 163 -3.57 -7.37 11.90
C ASP A 163 -4.32 -6.10 12.33
N GLN A 164 -5.36 -6.25 13.15
CA GLN A 164 -6.40 -5.25 13.50
C GLN A 164 -5.91 -3.92 14.13
N ASP A 165 -4.62 -3.62 14.08
CA ASP A 165 -4.05 -2.39 14.64
C ASP A 165 -4.23 -1.24 13.64
N ASP A 166 -4.94 -0.22 14.09
CA ASP A 166 -5.68 0.70 13.22
C ASP A 166 -4.80 1.66 12.41
N GLU A 167 -3.57 1.96 12.84
CA GLU A 167 -2.71 2.94 12.15
C GLU A 167 -2.04 2.38 10.89
N THR A 168 -1.56 1.13 10.92
CA THR A 168 -0.86 0.56 9.75
C THR A 168 -1.82 0.16 8.65
N GLN A 169 -3.04 -0.28 9.01
CA GLN A 169 -4.12 -0.47 8.04
C GLN A 169 -4.50 0.85 7.35
N LEU A 170 -4.48 1.98 8.06
CA LEU A 170 -4.75 3.30 7.48
C LEU A 170 -3.60 3.77 6.57
N GLN A 171 -2.34 3.49 6.92
CA GLN A 171 -1.19 3.75 6.05
C GLN A 171 -1.24 2.92 4.75
N LEU A 172 -1.58 1.64 4.87
CA LEU A 172 -1.77 0.76 3.72
C LEU A 172 -2.95 1.21 2.86
N LEU A 173 -4.07 1.62 3.49
CA LEU A 173 -5.21 2.22 2.78
C LEU A 173 -4.76 3.40 1.92
N GLY A 174 -4.03 4.37 2.51
CA GLY A 174 -3.56 5.55 1.78
C GLY A 174 -2.64 5.19 0.62
N THR A 175 -1.70 4.26 0.84
CA THR A 175 -0.70 3.87 -0.16
C THR A 175 -1.31 3.02 -1.27
N ASP A 176 -1.98 1.92 -0.92
CA ASP A 176 -2.48 0.93 -1.88
C ASP A 176 -3.66 1.45 -2.70
N VAL A 177 -4.58 2.20 -2.06
CA VAL A 177 -5.70 2.82 -2.79
C VAL A 177 -5.16 3.85 -3.77
N SER A 178 -4.18 4.66 -3.37
CA SER A 178 -3.53 5.62 -4.27
C SER A 178 -2.88 4.92 -5.46
N LEU A 179 -2.08 3.86 -5.22
CA LEU A 179 -1.45 3.07 -6.28
C LEU A 179 -2.48 2.46 -7.24
N LEU A 180 -3.60 1.93 -6.73
CA LEU A 180 -4.67 1.39 -7.57
C LEU A 180 -5.36 2.48 -8.40
N VAL A 181 -5.67 3.63 -7.81
CA VAL A 181 -6.29 4.76 -8.52
C VAL A 181 -5.35 5.32 -9.59
N MET A 182 -4.05 5.44 -9.30
CA MET A 182 -3.05 5.87 -10.28
C MET A 182 -2.84 4.85 -11.41
N THR A 183 -2.92 3.55 -11.11
CA THR A 183 -2.91 2.49 -12.13
C THR A 183 -4.13 2.62 -13.07
N ILE A 184 -5.31 2.89 -12.50
CA ILE A 184 -6.53 3.16 -13.29
C ILE A 184 -6.34 4.40 -14.14
N ASN A 185 -5.81 5.49 -13.56
CA ASN A 185 -5.58 6.74 -14.27
C ASN A 185 -4.63 6.53 -15.47
N HIS A 186 -3.48 5.88 -15.26
CA HIS A 186 -2.55 5.51 -16.34
C HIS A 186 -3.27 4.74 -17.45
N ASN A 187 -4.03 3.71 -17.09
CA ASN A 187 -4.74 2.89 -18.07
C ASN A 187 -5.82 3.65 -18.87
N LEU A 188 -6.36 4.74 -18.31
CA LEU A 188 -7.34 5.60 -18.98
C LEU A 188 -6.69 6.59 -19.94
N THR A 189 -5.42 6.96 -19.73
CA THR A 189 -4.72 8.00 -20.51
C THR A 189 -3.82 7.43 -21.61
N VAL A 190 -3.39 6.17 -21.51
CA VAL A 190 -2.46 5.55 -22.47
C VAL A 190 -3.15 4.61 -23.49
N PRO A 191 -2.52 4.36 -24.66
CA PRO A 191 -2.93 3.34 -25.63
C PRO A 191 -3.00 1.93 -25.03
N SER A 192 -3.75 1.02 -25.66
CA SER A 192 -4.05 -0.30 -25.09
C SER A 192 -2.85 -1.20 -24.78
N ASP A 193 -1.78 -1.06 -25.56
CA ASP A 193 -0.52 -1.80 -25.48
C ASP A 193 0.42 -1.28 -24.37
N GLU A 194 0.21 -0.07 -23.88
CA GLU A 194 0.97 0.53 -22.78
C GLU A 194 0.25 0.44 -21.41
N ARG A 195 -0.95 -0.16 -21.40
CA ARG A 195 -1.73 -0.30 -20.16
C ARG A 195 -1.07 -1.29 -19.21
N TYR A 196 -1.02 -0.91 -17.94
CA TYR A 196 -0.69 -1.82 -16.87
C TYR A 196 -1.75 -2.92 -16.74
N TYR A 197 -1.29 -4.11 -16.35
CA TYR A 197 -2.17 -5.25 -16.15
C TYR A 197 -3.14 -4.98 -15.00
N GLN A 198 -4.42 -4.84 -15.35
CA GLN A 198 -5.52 -4.65 -14.40
C GLN A 198 -6.65 -5.61 -14.76
N ARG A 199 -6.78 -6.72 -14.03
CA ARG A 199 -7.81 -7.74 -14.25
C ARG A 199 -8.41 -8.20 -12.93
N LYS A 200 -9.66 -8.67 -13.00
CA LYS A 200 -10.42 -9.22 -11.89
C LYS A 200 -11.20 -10.44 -12.36
N VAL A 201 -11.29 -11.44 -11.50
CA VAL A 201 -12.24 -12.55 -11.62
C VAL A 201 -13.31 -12.39 -10.55
N SER A 202 -14.59 -12.55 -10.92
CA SER A 202 -15.68 -12.52 -9.94
C SER A 202 -16.93 -13.21 -10.47
N TYR A 203 -17.56 -14.01 -9.62
CA TYR A 203 -18.89 -14.56 -9.79
C TYR A 203 -19.80 -13.95 -8.71
N ASN A 204 -21.06 -13.68 -9.04
CA ASN A 204 -22.02 -13.01 -8.16
C ASN A 204 -23.11 -13.96 -7.63
N ASN A 205 -22.92 -15.27 -7.79
CA ASN A 205 -23.87 -16.30 -7.34
C ASN A 205 -23.12 -17.55 -6.88
N LEU A 206 -22.30 -17.39 -5.84
CA LEU A 206 -21.61 -18.50 -5.20
C LEU A 206 -22.32 -18.86 -3.89
N PRO A 207 -22.52 -20.15 -3.59
CA PRO A 207 -23.05 -20.59 -2.30
C PRO A 207 -22.08 -20.21 -1.18
N GLN A 208 -22.60 -19.84 0.00
CA GLN A 208 -21.77 -19.39 1.13
C GLN A 208 -20.77 -20.47 1.59
N GLU A 209 -21.13 -21.74 1.39
CA GLU A 209 -20.40 -22.93 1.81
C GLU A 209 -19.06 -23.08 1.08
N VAL A 210 -18.90 -22.52 -0.12
CA VAL A 210 -17.61 -22.60 -0.87
C VAL A 210 -16.64 -21.50 -0.47
N LEU A 211 -17.09 -20.44 0.21
CA LEU A 211 -16.26 -19.30 0.56
C LEU A 211 -15.08 -19.66 1.49
N PRO A 212 -15.21 -20.52 2.52
CA PRO A 212 -14.07 -20.92 3.34
C PRO A 212 -12.95 -21.59 2.53
N ALA A 213 -13.31 -22.52 1.64
CA ALA A 213 -12.36 -23.21 0.77
C ALA A 213 -11.69 -22.23 -0.21
N PHE A 214 -12.47 -21.32 -0.81
CA PHE A 214 -11.96 -20.32 -1.73
C PHE A 214 -11.03 -19.31 -1.02
N ARG A 215 -11.36 -18.88 0.20
CA ARG A 215 -10.48 -18.02 1.01
C ARG A 215 -9.12 -18.65 1.27
N ALA A 216 -9.10 -19.94 1.64
CA ALA A 216 -7.86 -20.67 1.88
C ALA A 216 -7.04 -20.82 0.57
N PHE A 217 -7.72 -21.13 -0.53
CA PHE A 217 -7.12 -21.22 -1.86
C PHE A 217 -6.46 -19.90 -2.30
N VAL A 218 -7.21 -18.79 -2.27
CA VAL A 218 -6.70 -17.46 -2.65
C VAL A 218 -5.54 -17.05 -1.75
N ARG A 219 -5.63 -17.26 -0.43
CA ARG A 219 -4.54 -16.91 0.51
C ARG A 219 -3.25 -17.64 0.14
N LYS A 220 -3.31 -18.94 -0.17
CA LYS A 220 -2.13 -19.73 -0.53
C LYS A 220 -1.51 -19.23 -1.84
N ASP A 221 -2.31 -19.14 -2.90
CA ASP A 221 -1.81 -18.82 -4.24
C ASP A 221 -1.34 -17.37 -4.33
N ALA A 222 -2.06 -16.43 -3.72
CA ALA A 222 -1.65 -15.02 -3.66
C ALA A 222 -0.34 -14.86 -2.88
N HIS A 223 -0.18 -15.56 -1.74
CA HIS A 223 1.05 -15.52 -0.97
C HIS A 223 2.25 -16.04 -1.78
N GLN A 224 2.11 -17.20 -2.44
CA GLN A 224 3.17 -17.74 -3.29
C GLN A 224 3.52 -16.82 -4.46
N LEU A 225 2.52 -16.18 -5.06
CA LEU A 225 2.74 -15.22 -6.15
C LEU A 225 3.47 -13.96 -5.66
N LEU A 226 3.09 -13.42 -4.49
CA LEU A 226 3.77 -12.28 -3.89
C LEU A 226 5.23 -12.60 -3.55
N LEU A 227 5.53 -13.78 -3.00
CA LEU A 227 6.91 -14.21 -2.75
C LEU A 227 7.73 -14.25 -4.04
N ARG A 228 7.16 -14.79 -5.12
CA ARG A 228 7.83 -14.81 -6.42
C ARG A 228 8.11 -13.40 -6.97
N PHE A 229 7.15 -12.49 -6.89
CA PHE A 229 7.37 -11.09 -7.31
C PHE A 229 8.37 -10.39 -6.41
N ASN A 230 8.31 -10.61 -5.10
CA ASN A 230 9.24 -10.05 -4.14
C ASN A 230 10.67 -10.50 -4.45
N GLN A 231 10.90 -11.78 -4.71
CA GLN A 231 12.21 -12.31 -5.09
C GLN A 231 12.73 -11.66 -6.37
N TRP A 232 11.86 -11.47 -7.37
CA TRP A 232 12.26 -10.81 -8.62
C TRP A 232 12.60 -9.33 -8.38
N LEU A 233 11.77 -8.59 -7.67
CA LEU A 233 12.00 -7.17 -7.36
C LEU A 233 13.25 -6.98 -6.49
N TYR A 234 13.45 -7.83 -5.49
CA TYR A 234 14.63 -7.80 -4.63
C TYR A 234 15.92 -7.89 -5.46
N LYS A 235 16.00 -8.83 -6.41
CA LYS A 235 17.16 -9.00 -7.31
C LYS A 235 17.42 -7.79 -8.22
N HIS A 236 16.46 -6.90 -8.40
CA HIS A 236 16.56 -5.71 -9.27
C HIS A 236 16.54 -4.39 -8.49
N ASP A 237 16.36 -4.44 -7.18
CA ASP A 237 16.33 -3.27 -6.31
C ASP A 237 17.76 -2.77 -6.03
N ARG A 238 18.02 -1.49 -6.31
CA ARG A 238 19.34 -0.87 -6.10
C ARG A 238 19.64 -0.57 -4.64
N ASP A 239 18.62 -0.46 -3.78
CA ASP A 239 18.84 -0.30 -2.33
C ASP A 239 19.39 -1.61 -1.73
N SER A 240 18.95 -2.75 -2.24
CA SER A 240 19.40 -4.09 -1.82
C SER A 240 20.62 -4.59 -2.62
N ASN A 241 20.78 -4.14 -3.87
CA ASN A 241 21.85 -4.54 -4.78
C ASN A 241 22.52 -3.30 -5.42
N PRO A 242 23.45 -2.63 -4.73
CA PRO A 242 24.02 -1.34 -5.18
C PRO A 242 24.81 -1.38 -6.50
N LYS A 243 25.16 -2.58 -6.98
CA LYS A 243 25.90 -2.79 -8.23
C LYS A 243 25.02 -2.77 -9.49
N ILE A 244 23.70 -2.71 -9.33
CA ILE A 244 22.77 -2.70 -10.45
C ILE A 244 22.78 -1.34 -11.14
N GLU A 245 23.12 -1.34 -12.43
CA GLU A 245 23.15 -0.14 -13.28
C GLU A 245 21.79 0.15 -13.93
N GLY A 246 21.55 1.40 -14.33
CA GLY A 246 20.34 1.82 -15.02
C GLY A 246 20.00 3.30 -14.82
N SER A 247 19.08 3.83 -15.62
CA SER A 247 18.62 5.21 -15.56
C SER A 247 17.31 5.36 -14.77
N GLY A 248 17.13 6.52 -14.12
CA GLY A 248 15.89 6.88 -13.43
C GLY A 248 15.72 6.20 -12.06
N ARG A 249 14.57 6.43 -11.43
CA ARG A 249 14.14 5.79 -10.17
C ARG A 249 12.66 5.49 -10.27
N MET A 250 12.32 4.21 -10.26
CA MET A 250 10.95 3.73 -10.42
C MET A 250 10.51 2.96 -9.19
N GLN A 251 9.26 3.14 -8.79
CA GLN A 251 8.58 2.24 -7.87
C GLN A 251 7.65 1.34 -8.69
N ALA A 252 7.77 0.03 -8.51
CA ALA A 252 6.91 -0.95 -9.16
C ALA A 252 6.51 -2.04 -8.16
N GLY A 253 5.29 -2.55 -8.25
CA GLY A 253 4.78 -3.57 -7.37
C GLY A 253 3.42 -4.07 -7.81
N VAL A 254 2.98 -5.19 -7.22
CA VAL A 254 1.66 -5.78 -7.48
C VAL A 254 0.93 -5.93 -6.15
N GLY A 255 -0.21 -5.26 -6.03
CA GLY A 255 -1.15 -5.45 -4.92
C GLY A 255 -2.20 -6.50 -5.28
N ILE A 256 -2.44 -7.44 -4.37
CA ILE A 256 -3.50 -8.45 -4.51
C ILE A 256 -4.46 -8.26 -3.34
N TYR A 257 -5.75 -8.10 -3.63
CA TYR A 257 -6.78 -7.97 -2.61
C TYR A 257 -7.88 -9.01 -2.83
N TYR A 258 -8.38 -9.57 -1.73
CA TYR A 258 -9.55 -10.44 -1.69
C TYR A 258 -10.78 -9.62 -1.33
N PHE A 259 -11.93 -9.90 -1.97
CA PHE A 259 -13.22 -9.32 -1.59
C PHE A 259 -14.32 -10.39 -1.68
N GLU A 260 -15.26 -10.32 -0.75
CA GLU A 260 -16.53 -11.04 -0.78
C GLU A 260 -17.60 -10.12 -0.17
N GLN A 261 -18.81 -10.17 -0.67
CA GLN A 261 -19.94 -9.42 -0.14
C GLN A 261 -21.24 -10.14 -0.49
N PRO A 262 -22.28 -10.05 0.36
CA PRO A 262 -23.62 -10.47 -0.04
C PRO A 262 -24.04 -9.74 -1.32
N THR A 263 -24.66 -10.47 -2.23
CA THR A 263 -25.33 -9.91 -3.40
C THR A 263 -26.83 -9.91 -3.16
N GLU A 264 -27.52 -8.85 -3.57
CA GLU A 264 -28.98 -8.82 -3.58
C GLU A 264 -29.50 -9.95 -4.49
N LEU A 265 -30.50 -10.70 -4.02
CA LEU A 265 -31.19 -11.69 -4.83
C LEU A 265 -31.81 -10.96 -6.02
N LYS A 266 -31.49 -11.39 -7.25
CA LYS A 266 -32.33 -11.01 -8.38
C LYS A 266 -33.68 -11.66 -8.16
N GLU A 267 -34.72 -10.85 -7.92
CA GLU A 267 -36.09 -11.35 -8.06
C GLU A 267 -36.21 -11.92 -9.47
N VAL A 268 -36.42 -13.24 -9.55
CA VAL A 268 -36.76 -13.88 -10.80
C VAL A 268 -38.16 -13.39 -11.11
N SER A 269 -38.27 -12.41 -12.00
CA SER A 269 -39.54 -12.03 -12.60
C SER A 269 -40.05 -13.26 -13.36
N HIS A 270 -40.90 -14.04 -12.70
CA HIS A 270 -41.80 -14.96 -13.38
C HIS A 270 -42.82 -14.07 -14.10
N GLU A 271 -42.51 -13.70 -15.33
CA GLU A 271 -43.55 -13.32 -16.29
C GLU A 271 -44.20 -14.63 -16.75
N ASP A 272 -45.38 -14.91 -16.20
CA ASP A 272 -46.40 -15.77 -16.84
C ASP A 272 -47.16 -14.95 -17.89
#